data_AF-A0A353X508-F1
#
_entry.id   AF-A0A353X508-F1
#
_cell.length_a   1.000
_cell.length_b   1.000
_cell.length_c   1.000
_cell.angle_alpha   90.00
_cell.angle_beta   90.00
_cell.angle_gamma   90.00
#
_symmetry.space_group_name_H-M   'P 1'
#
loop_
_entity.id
_entity.type
_entity.pdbx_description
1 polymer ?
#
loop_
_entity_poly.entity_id
_entity_poly.type
_entity_poly.pdbx_seq_one_letter_code
_entity_poly.pdbx_strand_id
1 'polypeptide(L)' 'MRLIPVTQWNDHHAWPPQGGLRHLIFHANTNGFDTCVRRVGRRVLIDEAAFFVWADAQNGEGKSHA' A
#
# COMPACT_ATOMS: atom_id res chain seq x y z
N MET A 1 -13.90 6.15 -0.49
CA MET A 1 -12.47 6.49 -0.41
C MET A 1 -12.10 6.52 1.07
N ARG A 2 -11.43 5.48 1.57
CA ARG A 2 -11.13 5.29 2.99
C ARG A 2 -9.63 5.48 3.23
N LEU A 3 -9.28 6.32 4.20
CA LEU A 3 -7.90 6.48 4.65
C LEU A 3 -7.73 5.72 5.96
N ILE A 4 -6.88 4.71 5.95
CA ILE A 4 -6.66 3.83 7.10
C ILE A 4 -5.28 4.14 7.68
N PRO A 5 -5.17 4.51 8.97
CA PRO A 5 -3.86 4.62 9.61
C PRO A 5 -3.07 3.32 9.46
N VAL A 6 -1.78 3.42 9.15
CA VAL A 6 -0.92 2.24 8.97
C VAL A 6 -1.12 1.25 10.12
N THR A 7 -1.11 1.74 11.36
CA THR A 7 -1.28 0.96 12.60
C THR A 7 -2.61 0.20 12.72
N GLN A 8 -3.64 0.60 11.99
CA GLN A 8 -4.99 0.02 11.99
C GLN A 8 -5.29 -0.79 10.73
N TRP A 9 -4.35 -0.91 9.79
CA TRP A 9 -4.56 -1.65 8.55
C TRP A 9 -5.08 -3.08 8.78
N ASN A 10 -4.51 -3.78 9.76
CA ASN A 10 -4.88 -5.17 10.03
C ASN A 10 -6.21 -5.35 10.76
N ASP A 11 -6.86 -4.27 11.19
CA ASP A 11 -8.25 -4.30 11.67
C ASP A 11 -9.25 -4.38 10.50
N HIS A 12 -8.78 -4.18 9.26
CA HIS A 12 -9.59 -4.16 8.05
C HIS A 12 -9.12 -5.20 7.02
N HIS A 13 -7.80 -5.42 6.91
CA HIS A 13 -7.21 -6.31 5.92
C HIS A 13 -6.12 -7.18 6.54
N ALA A 14 -6.21 -8.50 6.39
CA ALA A 14 -5.21 -9.42 6.94
C ALA A 14 -3.82 -9.26 6.29
N TRP A 15 -3.78 -8.83 5.03
CA TRP A 15 -2.56 -8.62 4.25
C TRP A 15 -2.48 -7.18 3.74
N PRO A 16 -1.26 -6.58 3.67
CA PRO A 16 -0.03 -7.03 4.30
C PRO A 16 -0.08 -6.91 5.83
N PRO A 17 0.73 -7.67 6.58
CA PRO A 17 0.93 -7.41 8.00
C PRO A 17 1.59 -6.04 8.21
N GLN A 18 1.38 -5.43 9.38
CA GLN A 18 1.95 -4.12 9.74
C GLN A 18 3.43 -3.94 9.35
N GLY A 19 4.27 -4.93 9.65
CA GLY A 19 5.70 -4.88 9.31
C GLY A 19 5.95 -4.86 7.80
N GLY A 20 5.21 -5.67 7.05
CA GLY A 20 5.26 -5.68 5.58
C GLY A 20 4.77 -4.36 4.98
N LEU A 21 3.69 -3.81 5.53
CA LEU A 21 3.18 -2.50 5.11
C LEU A 21 4.21 -1.38 5.36
N ARG A 22 4.90 -1.40 6.51
CA ARG A 22 6.00 -0.45 6.79
C ARG A 22 7.16 -0.62 5.82
N HIS A 23 7.50 -1.86 5.44
CA HIS A 23 8.53 -2.12 4.45
C HIS A 23 8.14 -1.57 3.06
N LEU A 24 6.88 -1.73 2.64
CA LEU A 24 6.36 -1.15 1.40
C LEU A 24 6.45 0.38 1.41
N ILE A 25 6.06 1.02 2.52
CA ILE A 25 6.14 2.48 2.70
C ILE A 25 7.58 2.97 2.66
N PHE A 26 8.51 2.24 3.28
CA PHE A 26 9.93 2.62 3.30
C PHE A 26 10.53 2.63 1.88
N HIS A 27 10.13 1.68 1.04
CA HIS A 27 10.55 1.57 -0.36
C HIS A 27 9.58 2.23 -1.35
N ALA A 28 8.68 3.10 -0.88
CA ALA A 28 7.56 3.64 -1.67
C ALA A 28 8.00 4.31 -2.99
N ASN A 29 9.15 4.98 -2.98
CA ASN A 29 9.68 5.70 -4.13
C ASN A 29 10.25 4.76 -5.22
N THR A 30 10.52 3.50 -4.91
CA THR A 30 11.13 2.53 -5.84
C THR A 30 10.18 1.41 -6.25
N ASN A 31 9.12 1.15 -5.47
CA ASN A 31 8.10 0.13 -5.77
C ASN A 31 6.74 0.72 -6.21
N GLY A 32 6.65 2.04 -6.38
CA GLY A 32 5.41 2.73 -6.78
C GLY A 32 4.32 2.80 -5.71
N PHE A 33 4.64 2.41 -4.47
CA PHE A 33 3.68 2.41 -3.35
C PHE A 33 3.39 3.82 -2.81
N ASP A 34 4.15 4.84 -3.23
CA ASP A 34 3.95 6.24 -2.86
C ASP A 34 2.54 6.74 -3.20
N THR A 35 1.97 6.23 -4.30
CA THR A 35 0.58 6.49 -4.74
C THR A 35 -0.47 6.11 -3.69
N CYS A 36 -0.19 5.13 -2.83
CA CYS A 36 -1.06 4.65 -1.76
C CYS A 36 -0.92 5.44 -0.46
N VAL A 37 0.18 6.19 -0.29
CA VAL A 37 0.53 6.83 0.98
C VAL A 37 -0.01 8.25 1.06
N ARG A 38 -0.65 8.58 2.20
CA ARG A 38 -1.06 9.95 2.55
C ARG A 38 -0.43 10.34 3.88
N ARG A 39 0.38 11.41 3.86
CA ARG A 39 1.05 11.94 5.06
C ARG A 39 0.28 13.15 5.57
N VAL A 40 -0.26 13.07 6.78
CA VAL A 40 -1.02 14.16 7.42
C VAL A 40 -0.40 14.43 8.78
N GLY A 41 0.42 15.49 8.86
CA GLY A 41 1.22 15.79 10.04
C GLY A 41 2.15 14.63 10.39
N ARG A 42 1.99 14.07 11.60
CA ARG A 42 2.79 12.94 12.10
C ARG A 42 2.20 11.56 11.76
N ARG A 43 1.05 11.51 11.08
CA ARG A 43 0.36 10.25 10.74
C ARG A 43 0.63 9.85 9.30
N VAL A 44 0.79 8.55 9.10
CA VAL A 44 0.82 7.91 7.78
C VAL A 44 -0.48 7.13 7.63
N LEU A 45 -1.23 7.45 6.59
CA LEU A 45 -2.48 6.81 6.21
C LEU A 45 -2.28 6.10 4.87
N ILE A 46 -3.01 5.02 4.67
CA ILE A 46 -3.09 4.30 3.41
C ILE A 46 -4.44 4.60 2.78
N ASP A 47 -4.41 5.03 1.52
CA ASP A 47 -5.58 5.11 0.67
C ASP A 47 -5.93 3.70 0.19
N GLU A 48 -7.00 3.14 0.77
CA GLU A 48 -7.42 1.76 0.56
C GLU A 48 -7.72 1.47 -0.93
N ALA A 49 -8.32 2.42 -1.65
CA ALA A 49 -8.62 2.23 -3.06
C ALA A 49 -7.35 2.22 -3.91
N ALA A 50 -6.44 3.16 -3.67
CA ALA A 50 -5.15 3.20 -4.35
C ALA A 50 -4.30 1.95 -4.06
N PHE A 51 -4.38 1.41 -2.84
CA PHE A 51 -3.72 0.17 -2.46
C PHE A 51 -4.13 -1.01 -3.35
N PHE A 52 -5.43 -1.21 -3.56
CA PHE A 52 -5.91 -2.31 -4.40
C PHE A 52 -5.52 -2.13 -5.87
N VAL A 53 -5.62 -0.90 -6.39
CA VAL A 53 -5.17 -0.59 -7.76
C VAL A 53 -3.67 -0.91 -7.92
N TRP A 54 -2.84 -0.52 -6.95
CA TRP A 54 -1.42 -0.85 -6.95
C TRP A 54 -1.20 -2.36 -6.87
N ALA A 55 -1.90 -3.07 -5.97
CA ALA A 55 -1.75 -4.51 -5.80
C ALA A 55 -2.12 -5.30 -7.07
N ASP A 56 -3.17 -4.89 -7.78
CA ASP A 56 -3.56 -5.48 -9.05
C ASP A 56 -2.50 -5.23 -10.14
N ALA A 57 -1.90 -4.03 -10.18
CA ALA A 57 -0.83 -3.72 -11.12
C ALA A 57 0.41 -4.61 -10.91
N GLN A 58 0.78 -4.91 -9.65
CA GLN A 58 1.91 -5.79 -9.35
C GLN A 58 1.71 -7.21 -9.89
N ASN A 59 0.47 -7.70 -9.96
CA ASN A 59 0.16 -9.02 -10.52
C ASN A 59 0.20 -9.04 -12.06
N GLY A 60 0.11 -7.87 -12.71
CA GLY A 60 0.16 -7.72 -14.18
C GLY A 60 1.58 -7.75 -14.76
N GLU A 61 2.58 -7.34 -14.00
CA GLU A 61 3.99 -7.26 -14.44
C GLU A 61 4.66 -8.63 -14.63
N GLY A 62 3.99 -9.73 -14.24
CA GLY A 62 4.43 -11.11 -14.45
C GLY A 62 3.92 -11.80 -15.73
N LYS A 63 3.11 -11.14 -16.56
CA LYS A 63 2.56 -11.71 -17.81
C LYS A 63 3.02 -10.92 -19.05
N SER A 64 4.31 -10.99 -19.34
CA SER A 64 4.84 -10.76 -20.69
C SER A 64 5.91 -11.81 -20.99
N HIS A 65 5.43 -13.00 -21.31
CA HIS A 65 6.06 -13.88 -22.29
C HIS A 65 4.92 -14.65 -22.95
N ALA A 66 4.40 -14.05 -24.02
CA ALA A 66 3.82 -14.77 -25.13
C ALA A 66 4.95 -15.46 -25.93
#